data_AF-A0A2S6QJU8-F1
#
_entry.id   AF-A0A2S6QJU8-F1
#
_cell.length_a   1.000
_cell.length_b   1.000
_cell.length_c   1.000
_cell.angle_alpha   90.00
_cell.angle_beta   90.00
_cell.angle_gamma   90.00
#
_symmetry.space_group_name_H-M   'P 1'
#
loop_
_entity.id
_entity.type
_entity.pdbx_description
1 polymer ?
#
loop_
_entity_poly.entity_id
_entity_poly.type
_entity_poly.pdbx_seq_one_letter_code
_entity_poly.pdbx_strand_id
1 'polypeptide(L)'
;MLTAKMLPNPFMVKAMPKASKNAIKLDEQGNIKIYVTAVPENGKANKAIINLIAKELKIAKSKLKLIRGETSKEKWFELNL
;
A
#
# COMPACT_ATOMS: atom_id res chain seq x y z
N MET A 1 -8.51 -13.85 1.26
CA MET A 1 -7.10 -13.50 0.93
C MET A 1 -7.15 -12.60 -0.31
N LEU A 2 -6.63 -11.37 -0.27
CA LEU A 2 -6.49 -10.57 -1.49
C LEU A 2 -5.39 -11.19 -2.35
N THR A 3 -5.70 -11.56 -3.58
CA THR A 3 -4.73 -12.10 -4.54
C THR A 3 -4.25 -11.00 -5.47
N ALA A 4 -2.94 -10.95 -5.74
CA ALA A 4 -2.32 -9.93 -6.59
C ALA A 4 -2.92 -9.88 -8.01
N LYS A 5 -3.46 -11.02 -8.48
CA LYS A 5 -4.06 -11.18 -9.81
C LYS A 5 -5.46 -10.53 -9.93
N MET A 6 -6.11 -10.19 -8.82
CA MET A 6 -7.44 -9.58 -8.80
C MET A 6 -7.41 -8.05 -8.59
N LEU A 7 -6.24 -7.48 -8.33
CA LEU A 7 -6.10 -6.03 -8.18
C LEU A 7 -5.94 -5.37 -9.56
N PRO A 8 -6.60 -4.22 -9.82
CA PRO A 8 -6.30 -3.44 -11.00
C PRO A 8 -4.83 -3.02 -10.98
N ASN A 9 -4.20 -2.99 -12.15
CA ASN A 9 -2.82 -2.55 -12.29
C ASN A 9 -2.77 -1.33 -13.23
N PRO A 10 -2.48 -0.12 -12.73
CA PRO A 10 -2.12 0.22 -11.34
C PRO A 10 -3.34 0.30 -10.40
N PHE A 11 -3.10 0.19 -9.08
CA PHE A 11 -4.12 0.39 -8.04
C PHE A 11 -3.78 1.54 -7.11
N MET A 12 -4.82 2.18 -6.56
CA MET A 12 -4.70 3.22 -5.57
C MET A 12 -4.81 2.65 -4.15
N VAL A 13 -3.97 3.15 -3.25
CA VAL A 13 -4.09 2.92 -1.81
C VAL A 13 -4.06 4.24 -1.07
N LYS A 14 -4.83 4.33 0.01
CA LYS A 14 -4.86 5.46 0.92
C LYS A 14 -4.02 5.16 2.15
N ALA A 15 -2.89 5.83 2.29
CA ALA A 15 -1.98 5.74 3.41
C ALA A 15 -2.58 6.41 4.66
N MET A 16 -2.71 5.63 5.72
CA MET A 16 -3.12 6.06 7.06
C MET A 16 -1.93 5.86 8.00
N PRO A 17 -0.97 6.80 8.03
CA PRO A 17 0.17 6.73 8.96
C PRO A 17 -0.26 7.02 10.39
N LYS A 18 0.63 6.74 11.36
CA LYS A 18 0.34 6.86 12.81
C LYS A 18 -0.88 6.05 13.27
N ALA A 19 -1.16 4.94 12.59
CA ALA A 19 -2.19 4.02 13.03
C ALA A 19 -1.72 3.24 14.27
N SER A 20 -2.67 2.78 15.10
CA SER A 20 -2.35 1.93 16.26
C SER A 20 -1.77 0.56 15.85
N LYS A 21 -2.13 0.06 14.66
CA LYS A 21 -1.64 -1.21 14.12
C LYS A 21 -1.53 -1.21 12.60
N ASN A 22 -0.70 -2.10 12.09
CA ASN A 22 -0.56 -2.35 10.66
C ASN A 22 -1.76 -3.16 10.14
N ALA A 23 -2.50 -2.64 9.17
CA ALA A 23 -3.66 -3.32 8.60
C ALA A 23 -3.99 -2.83 7.18
N ILE A 24 -4.51 -3.72 6.34
CA ILE A 24 -5.17 -3.36 5.07
C ILE A 24 -6.67 -3.50 5.26
N LYS A 25 -7.42 -2.47 4.88
CA LYS A 25 -8.89 -2.51 4.84
C LYS A 25 -9.38 -2.04 3.49
N LEU A 26 -10.48 -2.61 3.04
CA LEU A 26 -11.27 -2.09 1.93
C LEU A 26 -12.42 -1.27 2.52
N ASP A 27 -12.62 -0.08 1.98
CA ASP A 27 -13.78 0.75 2.31
C ASP A 27 -15.03 0.25 1.57
N GLU A 28 -16.21 0.70 1.98
CA GLU A 28 -17.48 0.36 1.32
C GLU A 28 -17.52 0.76 -0.17
N GLN A 29 -16.70 1.74 -0.56
CA GLN A 29 -16.52 2.18 -1.95
C GLN A 29 -15.48 1.37 -2.75
N GLY A 30 -14.89 0.33 -2.15
CA GLY A 30 -13.82 -0.47 -2.78
C GLY A 30 -12.42 0.14 -2.70
N ASN A 31 -12.26 1.27 -2.00
CA ASN A 31 -10.97 1.92 -1.82
C ASN A 31 -10.07 1.16 -0.83
N ILE A 32 -8.80 0.95 -1.17
CA ILE A 32 -7.84 0.27 -0.28
C ILE A 32 -7.25 1.28 0.71
N LYS A 33 -7.50 1.11 2.00
CA LYS A 33 -6.89 1.89 3.09
C LYS A 33 -5.80 1.06 3.77
N ILE A 34 -4.59 1.61 3.83
CA ILE A 34 -3.45 0.95 4.47
C ILE A 34 -3.06 1.73 5.71
N TYR A 35 -3.28 1.10 6.85
CA TYR A 35 -2.92 1.59 8.17
C TYR A 35 -1.50 1.13 8.48
N VAL A 36 -0.62 2.09 8.77
CA VAL A 36 0.75 1.81 9.22
C VAL A 36 1.06 2.59 10.49
N THR A 37 1.75 1.95 11.41
CA THR A 37 2.26 2.60 12.63
C THR A 37 3.39 3.59 12.32
N ALA A 38 4.04 3.42 11.18
CA ALA A 38 5.15 4.28 10.75
C ALA A 38 4.71 5.74 10.57
N VAL A 39 5.57 6.64 11.03
CA VAL A 39 5.44 8.08 10.78
C VAL A 39 5.70 8.40 9.30
N PRO A 40 5.05 9.42 8.72
CA PRO A 40 5.24 9.84 7.33
C PRO A 40 6.51 10.68 7.16
N GLU A 41 7.59 10.34 7.85
CA GLU A 41 8.87 11.04 7.78
C GLU A 41 9.89 10.23 7.00
N ASN A 42 10.66 10.92 6.15
CA ASN A 42 11.83 10.38 5.46
C ASN A 42 11.56 9.04 4.71
N GLY A 43 10.37 8.92 4.10
CA GLY A 43 9.95 7.72 3.35
C GLY A 43 9.65 6.48 4.19
N LYS A 44 9.66 6.56 5.53
CA LYS A 44 9.39 5.40 6.42
C LYS A 44 7.98 4.83 6.21
N ALA A 45 6.98 5.69 6.07
CA ALA A 45 5.61 5.25 5.76
C ALA A 45 5.55 4.50 4.41
N ASN A 46 6.23 4.98 3.37
CA ASN A 46 6.25 4.32 2.06
C ASN A 46 6.84 2.91 2.16
N LYS A 47 7.99 2.77 2.84
CA LYS A 47 8.63 1.47 3.08
C LYS A 47 7.72 0.52 3.86
N ALA A 48 7.05 1.02 4.90
CA ALA A 48 6.11 0.23 5.69
C ALA A 48 4.92 -0.26 4.85
N ILE A 49 4.35 0.61 4.02
CA ILE A 49 3.24 0.27 3.11
C ILE A 49 3.68 -0.79 2.10
N ILE A 50 4.82 -0.59 1.44
CA ILE A 50 5.38 -1.55 0.46
C ILE A 50 5.59 -2.92 1.11
N ASN A 51 6.18 -2.95 2.31
CA ASN A 51 6.39 -4.20 3.06
C ASN A 51 5.07 -4.91 3.38
N LEU A 52 4.05 -4.15 3.77
CA LEU A 52 2.75 -4.68 4.16
C LEU A 52 2.01 -5.26 2.94
N ILE A 53 1.96 -4.50 1.83
CA ILE A 53 1.37 -4.97 0.57
C ILE A 53 2.10 -6.22 0.06
N ALA A 54 3.43 -6.20 0.02
CA ALA A 54 4.23 -7.32 -0.46
C ALA A 54 3.98 -8.60 0.36
N LYS A 55 3.84 -8.47 1.69
CA LYS A 55 3.54 -9.58 2.59
C LYS A 55 2.14 -10.15 2.34
N GLU A 56 1.13 -9.29 2.23
CA GLU A 56 -0.26 -9.72 2.02
C GLU A 56 -0.46 -10.36 0.64
N LEU A 57 0.16 -9.80 -0.40
CA LEU A 57 0.09 -10.30 -1.76
C LEU A 57 1.08 -11.45 -2.04
N LYS A 58 1.97 -11.77 -1.09
CA LYS A 58 3.05 -12.75 -1.23
C LYS A 58 3.93 -12.53 -2.48
N ILE A 59 4.27 -11.27 -2.75
CA ILE A 59 5.12 -10.86 -3.86
C ILE A 59 6.44 -10.27 -3.37
N ALA A 60 7.46 -10.28 -4.23
CA ALA A 60 8.69 -9.54 -3.95
C ALA A 60 8.43 -8.02 -3.97
N LYS A 61 9.07 -7.29 -3.06
CA LYS A 61 8.97 -5.83 -2.97
C LYS A 61 9.38 -5.14 -4.27
N SER A 62 10.34 -5.70 -5.00
CA SER A 62 10.80 -5.20 -6.31
C SER A 62 9.72 -5.25 -7.38
N LYS A 63 8.69 -6.09 -7.21
CA LYS A 63 7.53 -6.14 -8.11
C LYS A 63 6.51 -5.03 -7.82
N LEU A 64 6.64 -4.31 -6.71
CA LEU A 64 5.74 -3.22 -6.33
C LEU A 64 6.45 -1.88 -6.54
N LYS A 65 5.95 -1.08 -7.49
CA LYS A 65 6.50 0.23 -7.82
C LYS A 65 5.52 1.32 -7.45
N LEU A 66 5.97 2.32 -6.67
CA LEU A 66 5.21 3.53 -6.43
C LEU A 66 5.29 4.41 -7.68
N ILE A 67 4.16 4.63 -8.35
CA ILE A 67 4.11 5.45 -9.58
C ILE A 67 3.64 6.88 -9.31
N ARG A 68 2.82 7.11 -8.26
CA ARG A 68 2.35 8.45 -7.86
C ARG A 68 2.09 8.53 -6.36
N GLY A 69 2.14 9.74 -5.83
CA GLY A 69 1.75 10.03 -4.44
C GLY A 69 2.86 9.87 -3.42
N GLU A 70 4.12 10.14 -3.80
CA GLU A 70 5.24 10.07 -2.87
C GLU A 70 5.03 10.93 -1.61
N THR A 71 4.54 12.15 -1.81
CA THR A 71 4.21 13.13 -0.76
C THR A 71 2.74 13.10 -0.33
N SER A 72 1.87 12.44 -1.09
CA SER A 72 0.42 12.38 -0.82
C SER A 72 0.02 11.17 0.02
N LYS A 73 -1.16 11.29 0.66
CA LYS A 73 -1.83 10.16 1.34
C LYS A 73 -2.36 9.14 0.33
N GLU A 74 -2.75 9.58 -0.86
CA GLU A 74 -3.17 8.71 -1.95
C GLU A 74 -1.95 8.30 -2.76
N LYS A 75 -1.68 7.00 -2.77
CA LYS A 75 -0.50 6.39 -3.38
C LYS A 75 -0.94 5.42 -4.46
N TRP A 76 -0.36 5.53 -5.64
CA TRP A 76 -0.61 4.61 -6.73
C TRP A 76 0.56 3.66 -6.85
N PHE A 77 0.24 2.37 -6.82
CA PHE A 77 1.21 1.30 -6.96
C PHE A 77 0.93 0.51 -8.23
N GLU A 78 2.00 0.14 -8.90
CA GLU A 78 2.01 -0.73 -10.06
C GLU A 78 2.68 -2.05 -9.67
N LEU A 79 2.10 -3.16 -10.15
CA LEU A 79 2.66 -4.49 -10.02
C LEU A 79 3.33 -4.91 -11.32
N ASN A 80 4.63 -5.17 -11.26
CA ASN A 80 5.37 -5.81 -12.35
C ASN A 80 5.41 -7.32 -12.04
N LEU A 81 4.38 -8.06 -12.49
CA LEU A 81 4.22 -9.50 -12.25
C LEU A 81 5.06 -10.34 -13.20
#